data_AF-A0A914JRZ5-F1
#
_entry.id   AF-A0A914JRZ5-F1
#
_cell.length_a   1.000
_cell.length_b   1.000
_cell.length_c   1.000
_cell.angle_alpha   90.00
_cell.angle_beta   90.00
_cell.angle_gamma   90.00
#
_symmetry.space_group_name_H-M   'P 1'
#
loop_
_entity.id
_entity.type
_entity.pdbx_description
1 polymer ?
#
loop_
_entity_poly.entity_id
_entity_poly.type
_entity_poly.pdbx_seq_one_letter_code
_entity_poly.pdbx_strand_id
1 'polypeptide(L)'
;MIVHEGLLYIIDVSQSVEHDHPNSLLFLRSDIANVSKFFKDNGVPVLSMRRLFEYVVDPTISDSQARSILANERTIEALAEDALFMNAYIPHKLDNIENFERDDNEEKEGNELNNPFQKIIGKIVDKNSEDELSEEDSTDVSSESSSEMNEEELAIEAEKERKRQLYRRERKETPEERNERKKLVKAEKKEKREHKIPKHVKKRHEQKKRKNR
;
A
#
# COMPACT_ATOMS: atom_id res chain seq x y z
N MET A 1 -27.62 -10.51 12.85
CA MET A 1 -28.19 -10.61 11.49
C MET A 1 -29.61 -11.16 11.58
N ILE A 2 -30.53 -10.69 10.74
CA ILE A 2 -31.92 -11.16 10.68
C ILE A 2 -32.22 -11.61 9.24
N VAL A 3 -32.97 -12.69 9.07
CA VAL A 3 -33.49 -13.10 7.76
C VAL A 3 -34.96 -12.73 7.68
N HIS A 4 -35.35 -11.95 6.69
CA HIS A 4 -36.74 -11.54 6.44
C HIS A 4 -37.03 -11.68 4.94
N GLU A 5 -38.13 -12.37 4.58
CA GLU A 5 -38.52 -12.63 3.18
C GLU A 5 -37.42 -13.30 2.33
N GLY A 6 -36.59 -14.15 2.95
CA GLY A 6 -35.48 -14.82 2.27
C GLY A 6 -34.26 -13.92 2.02
N LEU A 7 -34.28 -12.66 2.48
CA LEU A 7 -33.16 -11.73 2.41
C LEU A 7 -32.48 -11.59 3.77
N LEU A 8 -31.15 -11.45 3.74
CA LEU A 8 -30.32 -11.25 4.92
C LEU A 8 -30.15 -9.77 5.21
N TYR A 9 -30.49 -9.36 6.43
CA TYR A 9 -30.33 -8.00 6.93
C TYR A 9 -29.25 -7.97 8.02
N ILE A 10 -28.29 -7.07 7.83
CA ILE A 10 -27.25 -6.76 8.82
C ILE A 10 -27.76 -5.60 9.69
N ILE A 11 -27.70 -5.78 11.00
CA ILE A 11 -28.19 -4.82 12.00
C ILE A 11 -27.12 -4.61 13.07
N ASP A 12 -27.30 -3.58 13.88
CA ASP A 12 -26.37 -3.18 14.95
C ASP A 12 -24.96 -2.81 14.44
N VAL A 13 -24.92 -1.92 13.44
CA VAL A 13 -23.68 -1.32 12.92
C VAL A 13 -23.18 -0.15 13.78
N SER A 14 -23.73 0.02 14.99
CA SER A 14 -23.44 1.16 15.87
C SER A 14 -21.99 1.14 16.41
N GLN A 15 -21.40 -0.06 16.50
CA GLN A 15 -20.02 -0.30 16.93
C GLN A 15 -19.08 -0.61 15.76
N SER A 16 -19.52 -0.46 14.51
CA SER A 16 -18.67 -0.69 13.35
C SER A 16 -17.56 0.35 13.28
N VAL A 17 -16.39 -0.09 12.81
CA VAL A 17 -15.15 0.68 12.85
C VAL A 17 -14.61 0.88 11.43
N GLU A 18 -14.00 2.03 11.16
CA GLU A 18 -13.35 2.29 9.87
C GLU A 18 -12.10 1.41 9.66
N HIS A 19 -11.74 1.21 8.39
CA HIS A 19 -10.59 0.39 8.00
C HIS A 19 -9.26 0.94 8.51
N ASP A 20 -9.13 2.23 8.82
CA ASP A 20 -7.88 2.83 9.31
C ASP A 20 -7.70 2.74 10.85
N HIS A 21 -8.64 2.13 11.56
CA HIS A 21 -8.54 1.99 13.01
C HIS A 21 -7.49 0.93 13.39
N PRO A 22 -6.67 1.16 14.44
CA PRO A 22 -5.58 0.26 14.83
C PRO A 22 -6.00 -1.20 15.07
N ASN A 23 -7.24 -1.40 15.52
CA ASN A 23 -7.80 -2.73 15.81
C ASN A 23 -8.78 -3.24 14.73
N SER A 24 -8.90 -2.58 13.57
CA SER A 24 -9.87 -2.97 12.52
C SER A 24 -9.73 -4.44 12.12
N LEU A 25 -8.49 -4.89 11.88
CA LEU A 25 -8.18 -6.26 11.48
C LEU A 25 -8.46 -7.29 12.58
N LEU A 26 -8.30 -6.90 13.85
CA LEU A 26 -8.62 -7.76 14.99
C LEU A 26 -10.14 -7.98 15.08
N PHE A 27 -10.93 -6.92 14.90
CA PHE A 27 -12.39 -7.03 14.85
C PHE A 27 -12.84 -7.86 13.65
N LEU A 28 -12.28 -7.61 12.46
CA LEU A 28 -12.58 -8.38 11.27
C LEU A 28 -12.30 -9.88 11.46
N ARG A 29 -11.17 -10.25 12.11
CA ARG A 29 -10.88 -11.66 12.43
C ARG A 29 -11.91 -12.28 13.35
N SER A 30 -12.36 -11.55 14.37
CA SER A 30 -13.41 -12.03 15.28
C SER A 30 -14.72 -12.24 14.53
N ASP A 31 -15.10 -11.32 13.65
CA ASP A 31 -16.31 -11.43 12.83
C ASP A 31 -16.23 -12.63 11.89
N ILE A 32 -15.11 -12.82 11.19
CA ILE A 32 -14.86 -13.97 10.33
C ILE A 32 -14.97 -15.28 11.14
N ALA A 33 -14.44 -15.31 12.36
CA ALA A 33 -14.48 -16.50 13.21
C ALA A 33 -15.91 -16.85 13.62
N ASN A 34 -16.67 -15.84 14.03
CA ASN A 34 -18.06 -16.00 14.46
C ASN A 34 -18.95 -16.47 13.30
N VAL A 35 -18.80 -15.85 12.13
CA VAL A 35 -19.55 -16.21 10.92
C VAL A 35 -19.19 -17.63 10.46
N SER A 36 -17.89 -17.93 10.36
CA SER A 36 -17.42 -19.25 9.93
C SER A 36 -17.88 -20.34 10.89
N LYS A 37 -17.81 -20.10 12.20
CA LYS A 37 -18.31 -21.03 13.22
C LYS A 37 -19.80 -21.31 13.04
N PHE A 38 -20.62 -20.27 12.86
CA PHE A 38 -22.05 -20.43 12.64
C PHE A 38 -22.34 -21.34 11.42
N PHE A 39 -21.68 -21.11 10.29
CA PHE A 39 -21.90 -21.93 9.09
C PHE A 39 -21.34 -23.35 9.22
N LYS A 40 -20.17 -23.52 9.87
CA LYS A 40 -19.60 -24.84 10.19
C LYS A 40 -20.54 -25.66 11.08
N ASP A 41 -21.10 -25.05 12.12
CA ASP A 41 -22.04 -25.70 13.04
C ASP A 41 -23.33 -26.15 12.34
N ASN A 42 -23.68 -25.49 11.22
CA ASN A 42 -24.81 -25.86 10.37
C ASN A 42 -24.43 -26.82 9.21
N GLY A 43 -23.21 -27.36 9.20
CA GLY A 43 -22.73 -28.33 8.20
C GLY A 43 -22.45 -27.72 6.82
N VAL A 44 -22.33 -26.40 6.71
CA VAL A 44 -21.99 -25.72 5.46
C VAL A 44 -20.47 -25.69 5.29
N PRO A 45 -19.93 -26.10 4.13
CA PRO A 45 -18.51 -25.98 3.86
C PRO A 45 -18.14 -24.49 3.76
N VAL A 46 -17.08 -24.08 4.46
CA VAL A 46 -16.62 -22.69 4.51
C VAL A 46 -15.16 -22.58 4.07
N LEU A 47 -14.73 -21.38 3.74
CA LEU A 47 -13.30 -21.12 3.47
C LEU A 47 -12.49 -21.18 4.77
N SER A 48 -11.18 -21.38 4.66
CA SER A 48 -10.27 -21.21 5.79
C SER A 48 -10.30 -19.76 6.29
N MET A 49 -9.99 -19.57 7.57
CA MET A 49 -10.01 -18.26 8.21
C MET A 49 -9.09 -17.26 7.51
N ARG A 50 -7.89 -17.73 7.18
CA ARG A 50 -6.90 -16.97 6.41
C ARG A 50 -7.45 -16.59 5.05
N ARG A 51 -8.03 -17.55 4.33
CA ARG A 51 -8.45 -17.32 2.95
C ARG A 51 -9.66 -16.39 2.86
N LEU A 52 -10.60 -16.53 3.79
CA LEU A 52 -11.73 -15.60 3.92
C LEU A 52 -11.27 -14.20 4.30
N PHE A 53 -10.25 -14.06 5.15
CA PHE A 53 -9.65 -12.77 5.45
C PHE A 53 -8.98 -12.13 4.24
N GLU A 54 -8.13 -12.87 3.52
CA GLU A 54 -7.52 -12.40 2.27
C GLU A 54 -8.59 -11.96 1.27
N TYR A 55 -9.66 -12.75 1.13
CA TYR A 55 -10.78 -12.42 0.25
C TYR A 55 -11.49 -11.11 0.60
N VAL A 56 -11.66 -10.82 1.89
CA VAL A 56 -12.34 -9.58 2.34
C VAL A 56 -11.45 -8.36 2.21
N VAL A 57 -10.14 -8.52 2.43
CA VAL A 57 -9.17 -7.41 2.43
C VAL A 57 -8.67 -7.07 1.03
N ASP A 58 -8.66 -8.02 0.10
CA ASP A 58 -8.12 -7.85 -1.25
C ASP A 58 -9.14 -7.17 -2.19
N PRO A 59 -8.91 -5.91 -2.61
CA PRO A 59 -9.81 -5.20 -3.50
C PRO A 59 -9.61 -5.57 -4.98
N THR A 60 -8.57 -6.33 -5.35
CA THR A 60 -8.30 -6.75 -6.75
C THR A 60 -9.19 -7.89 -7.21
N ILE A 61 -9.87 -8.58 -6.29
CA ILE A 61 -10.62 -9.78 -6.59
C ILE A 61 -11.86 -9.42 -7.44
N SER A 62 -11.84 -9.85 -8.69
CA SER A 62 -13.00 -9.74 -9.60
C SER A 62 -14.10 -10.75 -9.27
N ASP A 63 -15.35 -10.45 -9.65
CA ASP A 63 -16.51 -11.31 -9.42
C ASP A 63 -16.37 -12.73 -9.99
N SER A 64 -15.64 -12.89 -11.10
CA SER A 64 -15.38 -14.19 -11.72
C SER A 64 -14.42 -15.02 -10.88
N GLN A 65 -13.35 -14.40 -10.38
CA GLN A 65 -12.39 -15.03 -9.48
C GLN A 65 -13.04 -15.37 -8.14
N ALA A 66 -13.83 -14.46 -7.58
CA ALA A 66 -14.59 -14.68 -6.34
C ALA A 66 -15.43 -15.95 -6.41
N ARG A 67 -16.17 -16.16 -7.51
CA ARG A 67 -16.98 -17.37 -7.72
C ARG A 67 -16.13 -18.64 -7.77
N SER A 68 -14.98 -18.59 -8.42
CA SER A 68 -14.07 -19.74 -8.51
C SER A 68 -13.49 -20.14 -7.14
N ILE A 69 -13.07 -19.15 -6.35
CA ILE A 69 -12.55 -19.34 -4.98
C ILE A 69 -13.62 -19.97 -4.10
N LEU A 70 -14.84 -19.40 -4.12
CA LEU A 70 -15.96 -19.89 -3.32
C LEU A 70 -16.42 -21.30 -3.73
N ALA A 71 -16.16 -21.74 -4.96
CA ALA A 71 -16.54 -23.07 -5.43
C ALA A 71 -15.49 -24.13 -5.08
N ASN A 72 -14.20 -23.80 -5.15
CA ASN A 72 -13.11 -24.79 -5.13
C ASN A 72 -12.44 -24.95 -3.76
N GLU A 73 -12.43 -23.90 -2.92
CA GLU A 73 -11.57 -23.86 -1.73
C GLU A 73 -12.34 -24.06 -0.40
N ARG A 74 -13.65 -24.32 -0.45
CA ARG A 74 -14.47 -24.52 0.76
C ARG A 74 -14.31 -25.93 1.31
N THR A 75 -14.11 -26.02 2.63
CA THR A 75 -13.96 -27.28 3.36
C THR A 75 -14.83 -27.30 4.60
N ILE A 76 -15.20 -28.50 5.06
CA ILE A 76 -15.94 -28.70 6.30
C ILE A 76 -14.96 -28.84 7.49
N GLU A 77 -13.76 -29.35 7.21
CA GLU A 77 -12.75 -29.64 8.22
C GLU A 77 -12.12 -28.36 8.78
N ALA A 78 -11.88 -28.36 10.10
CA ALA A 78 -11.13 -27.30 10.74
C ALA A 78 -9.64 -27.46 10.43
N LEU A 79 -9.07 -26.48 9.73
CA LEU A 79 -7.65 -26.46 9.40
C LEU A 79 -6.87 -25.97 10.62
N ALA A 80 -5.80 -26.68 11.01
CA ALA A 80 -4.92 -26.26 12.11
C ALA A 80 -4.31 -24.86 11.88
N GLU A 81 -4.17 -24.47 10.61
CA GLU A 81 -3.74 -23.15 10.17
C GLU A 81 -4.66 -22.02 10.65
N ASP A 82 -5.95 -22.29 10.84
CA ASP A 82 -6.92 -21.30 11.31
C ASP A 82 -6.55 -20.78 12.72
N ALA A 83 -6.13 -21.68 13.61
CA ALA A 83 -5.75 -21.32 14.98
C ALA A 83 -4.44 -20.53 15.02
N LEU A 84 -3.47 -20.90 14.16
CA LEU A 84 -2.21 -20.16 14.01
C LEU A 84 -2.47 -18.75 13.50
N PHE A 85 -3.36 -18.61 12.50
CA PHE A 85 -3.74 -17.33 11.93
C PHE A 85 -4.39 -16.39 12.96
N MET A 86 -5.27 -16.90 13.82
CA MET A 86 -5.95 -16.09 14.84
C MET A 86 -4.97 -15.46 15.84
N ASN A 87 -3.90 -16.18 16.19
CA ASN A 87 -2.92 -15.73 17.19
C ASN A 87 -1.76 -14.94 16.58
N ALA A 88 -1.55 -15.02 15.27
CA ALA A 88 -0.44 -14.33 14.61
C ALA A 88 -0.70 -12.83 14.50
N TYR A 89 0.36 -12.02 14.66
CA TYR A 89 0.30 -10.57 14.45
C TYR A 89 0.21 -10.27 12.94
N ILE A 90 -0.76 -9.46 12.51
CA ILE A 90 -0.76 -8.93 11.14
C ILE A 90 -0.56 -7.41 11.24
N PRO A 91 0.53 -6.88 10.66
CA PRO A 91 0.75 -5.45 10.64
C PRO A 91 -0.33 -4.79 9.79
N HIS A 92 -0.95 -3.74 10.33
CA HIS A 92 -2.04 -3.02 9.66
C HIS A 92 -1.54 -2.09 8.53
N LYS A 93 -0.33 -1.54 8.68
CA LYS A 93 0.32 -0.63 7.73
C LYS A 93 1.73 -1.13 7.44
N LEU A 94 2.26 -0.78 6.27
CA LEU A 94 3.65 -1.06 5.92
C LEU A 94 4.63 -0.43 6.91
N ASP A 95 4.27 0.72 7.49
CA ASP A 95 5.06 1.40 8.54
C ASP A 95 5.25 0.56 9.81
N ASN A 96 4.34 -0.38 10.09
CA ASN A 96 4.41 -1.24 11.28
C ASN A 96 5.28 -2.48 11.05
N ILE A 97 5.85 -2.64 9.85
CA ILE A 97 6.76 -3.72 9.49
C ILE A 97 8.19 -3.25 9.80
N GLU A 98 8.75 -3.71 10.92
CA GLU A 98 10.06 -3.24 11.39
C GLU A 98 11.22 -3.60 10.44
N ASN A 99 11.18 -4.78 9.81
CA ASN A 99 12.30 -5.32 9.03
C ASN A 99 11.87 -5.89 7.67
N PHE A 100 11.21 -5.09 6.84
CA PHE A 100 10.77 -5.52 5.49
C PHE A 100 11.91 -6.11 4.64
N GLU A 101 13.05 -5.43 4.54
CA GLU A 101 14.20 -5.87 3.74
C GLU A 101 14.79 -7.21 4.18
N ARG A 102 14.81 -7.47 5.51
CA ARG A 102 15.31 -8.74 6.03
C ARG A 102 14.36 -9.87 5.67
N ASP A 103 13.07 -9.67 5.92
CA ASP A 103 12.04 -10.65 5.62
C ASP A 103 11.99 -10.98 4.11
N ASP A 104 12.29 -10.01 3.23
CA ASP A 104 12.38 -10.25 1.78
C ASP A 104 13.59 -11.07 1.37
N ASN A 105 14.75 -10.79 1.97
CA ASN A 105 15.96 -11.55 1.68
C ASN A 105 15.85 -12.99 2.21
N GLU A 106 15.27 -13.18 3.41
CA GLU A 106 15.03 -14.51 3.97
C GLU A 106 14.06 -15.34 3.12
N GLU A 107 13.01 -14.74 2.56
CA GLU A 107 12.08 -15.43 1.63
C GLU A 107 12.78 -15.80 0.31
N LYS A 108 13.65 -14.93 -0.23
CA LYS A 108 14.46 -15.22 -1.43
C LYS A 108 15.50 -16.32 -1.18
N GLU A 109 16.05 -16.37 0.02
CA GLU A 109 16.97 -17.41 0.47
C GLU A 109 16.25 -18.72 0.82
N GLY A 110 14.91 -18.71 0.89
CA GLY A 110 14.07 -19.87 1.18
C GLY A 110 13.98 -20.24 2.67
N ASN A 111 14.35 -19.31 3.56
CA ASN A 111 14.21 -19.48 5.00
C ASN A 111 12.76 -19.20 5.44
N GLU A 112 12.29 -19.94 6.45
CA GLU A 112 10.97 -19.70 7.04
C GLU A 112 10.96 -18.41 7.87
N LEU A 113 10.04 -17.51 7.54
CA LEU A 113 9.83 -16.28 8.31
C LEU A 113 9.28 -16.59 9.69
N ASN A 114 9.69 -15.80 10.68
CA ASN A 114 9.12 -15.87 12.04
C ASN A 114 7.59 -15.68 12.06
N ASN A 115 7.05 -14.96 11.08
CA ASN A 115 5.62 -14.78 10.92
C ASN A 115 5.21 -14.90 9.45
N PRO A 116 4.52 -15.99 9.06
CA PRO A 116 4.13 -16.23 7.67
C PRO A 116 3.06 -15.25 7.16
N PHE A 117 2.41 -14.48 8.04
CA PHE A 117 1.28 -13.62 7.70
C PHE A 117 1.64 -12.13 7.62
N GLN A 118 2.91 -11.78 7.88
CA GLN A 118 3.40 -10.41 7.88
C GLN A 118 3.21 -9.71 6.52
N LYS A 119 3.36 -10.45 5.42
CA LYS A 119 3.31 -9.91 4.05
C LYS A 119 1.94 -9.97 3.39
N ILE A 120 0.88 -10.41 4.09
CA ILE A 120 -0.45 -10.53 3.48
C ILE A 120 -0.92 -9.19 2.90
N ILE A 121 -0.75 -8.10 3.66
CA ILE A 121 -1.17 -6.77 3.22
C ILE A 121 -0.26 -6.25 2.10
N GLY A 122 1.06 -6.46 2.21
CA GLY A 122 2.02 -6.04 1.17
C GLY A 122 1.70 -6.67 -0.20
N LYS A 123 1.47 -7.99 -0.23
CA LYS A 123 1.11 -8.71 -1.46
C LYS A 123 -0.18 -8.20 -2.11
N ILE A 124 -1.14 -7.69 -1.33
CA ILE A 124 -2.38 -7.09 -1.85
C ILE A 124 -2.11 -5.72 -2.46
N VAL A 125 -1.26 -4.91 -1.82
CA VAL A 125 -0.86 -3.60 -2.35
C VAL A 125 -0.06 -3.76 -3.65
N ASP A 126 0.87 -4.71 -3.71
CA ASP A 126 1.66 -4.99 -4.90
C ASP A 126 0.78 -5.44 -6.08
N LYS A 127 -0.23 -6.29 -5.82
CA LYS A 127 -1.22 -6.69 -6.84
C LYS A 127 -2.10 -5.54 -7.33
N ASN A 128 -2.51 -4.63 -6.43
CA ASN A 128 -3.22 -3.41 -6.84
C ASN A 128 -2.36 -2.55 -7.77
N SER A 129 -1.06 -2.42 -7.48
CA SER A 129 -0.15 -1.72 -8.39
C SER A 129 0.01 -2.46 -9.72
N GLU A 130 0.01 -3.79 -9.76
CA GLU A 130 0.11 -4.55 -11.02
C GLU A 130 -1.16 -4.43 -11.90
N ASP A 131 -2.37 -4.32 -11.32
CA ASP A 131 -3.62 -4.16 -12.08
C ASP A 131 -3.95 -2.71 -12.49
N GLU A 132 -3.47 -1.69 -11.74
CA GLU A 132 -3.58 -0.28 -12.15
C GLU A 132 -2.38 0.22 -12.99
N LEU A 133 -1.33 -0.57 -13.17
CA LEU A 133 -0.15 -0.22 -13.97
C LEU A 133 0.00 -1.16 -15.17
N SER A 134 -0.94 -1.03 -16.09
CA SER A 134 -0.60 -1.21 -17.52
C SER A 134 0.08 0.03 -18.12
N GLU A 135 0.32 1.10 -17.35
CA GLU A 135 1.23 2.18 -17.71
C GLU A 135 1.99 2.72 -16.47
N GLU A 136 3.29 2.38 -16.44
CA GLU A 136 4.43 3.09 -15.82
C GLU A 136 4.61 3.16 -14.28
N ASP A 137 5.84 2.75 -13.88
CA ASP A 137 6.60 3.11 -12.65
C ASP A 137 6.42 2.17 -11.42
N SER A 138 7.42 1.69 -10.67
CA SER A 138 8.87 1.62 -10.77
C SER A 138 9.35 0.85 -9.53
N THR A 139 9.99 -0.30 -9.72
CA THR A 139 11.00 -0.80 -8.80
C THR A 139 12.31 -0.87 -9.55
N ASP A 140 13.27 -0.12 -9.01
CA ASP A 140 14.68 -0.03 -9.38
C ASP A 140 15.35 -1.42 -9.26
N VAL A 141 15.11 -2.23 -10.29
CA VAL A 141 16.08 -3.20 -10.77
C VAL A 141 16.78 -2.52 -11.93
N SER A 142 18.11 -2.62 -11.97
CA SER A 142 18.90 -2.24 -13.13
C SER A 142 18.49 -3.12 -14.32
N SER A 143 17.44 -2.71 -15.00
CA SER A 143 17.02 -3.17 -16.30
C SER A 143 17.02 -1.95 -17.20
N GLU A 144 17.83 -2.03 -18.25
CA GLU A 144 17.76 -1.11 -19.38
C GLU A 144 16.36 -1.23 -20.00
N SER A 145 15.42 -0.43 -19.49
CA SER A 145 14.12 -0.24 -20.10
C SER A 145 14.22 1.00 -20.97
N SER A 146 14.46 0.78 -22.26
CA SER A 146 14.40 1.79 -23.29
C SER A 146 12.94 2.16 -23.54
N SER A 147 12.35 2.97 -22.66
CA SER A 147 11.18 3.76 -23.01
C SER A 147 11.65 4.87 -23.95
N GLU A 148 11.01 4.96 -25.13
CA GLU A 148 11.27 6.03 -26.09
C GLU A 148 10.68 7.34 -25.55
N MET A 149 11.36 7.92 -24.56
CA MET A 149 11.07 9.25 -24.07
C MET A 149 11.37 10.27 -25.17
N ASN A 150 10.46 11.20 -25.38
CA ASN A 150 10.67 12.27 -26.35
C ASN A 150 11.81 13.21 -25.89
N GLU A 151 12.48 13.88 -26.82
CA GLU A 151 13.67 14.71 -26.51
C GLU A 151 13.42 15.77 -25.42
N GLU A 152 12.21 16.32 -25.34
CA GLU A 152 11.82 17.31 -24.33
C GLU A 152 11.68 16.69 -22.93
N GLU A 153 11.21 15.45 -22.84
CA GLU A 153 10.94 14.77 -21.57
C GLU A 153 12.23 14.25 -20.94
N LEU A 154 13.15 13.76 -21.77
CA LEU A 154 14.52 13.43 -21.39
C LEU A 154 15.26 14.62 -20.79
N ALA A 155 15.10 15.81 -21.40
CA ALA A 155 15.72 17.03 -20.91
C ALA A 155 15.18 17.43 -19.53
N ILE A 156 13.88 17.27 -19.30
CA ILE A 156 13.23 17.57 -18.02
C ILE A 156 13.70 16.59 -16.93
N GLU A 157 13.76 15.30 -17.23
CA GLU A 157 14.18 14.26 -16.27
C GLU A 157 15.65 14.42 -15.87
N ALA A 158 16.52 14.70 -16.84
CA ALA A 158 17.93 15.00 -16.59
C ALA A 158 18.11 16.26 -15.72
N GLU A 159 17.29 17.30 -15.94
CA GLU A 159 17.34 18.51 -15.11
C GLU A 159 16.86 18.25 -13.67
N LYS A 160 15.84 17.41 -13.48
CA LYS A 160 15.37 16.98 -12.15
C LYS A 160 16.47 16.19 -11.43
N GLU A 161 17.13 15.26 -12.10
CA GLU A 161 18.20 14.46 -11.52
C GLU A 161 19.39 15.32 -11.08
N ARG A 162 19.82 16.28 -11.94
CA ARG A 162 20.87 17.25 -11.59
C ARG A 162 20.50 18.06 -10.34
N LYS A 163 19.23 18.45 -10.20
CA LYS A 163 18.73 19.14 -9.01
C LYS A 163 18.76 18.22 -7.79
N ARG A 164 18.31 16.95 -7.90
CA ARG A 164 18.37 15.96 -6.82
C ARG A 164 19.80 15.79 -6.30
N GLN A 165 20.78 15.70 -7.19
CA GLN A 165 22.21 15.60 -6.83
C GLN A 165 22.70 16.89 -6.14
N LEU A 166 22.35 18.08 -6.64
CA LEU A 166 22.80 19.36 -6.09
C LEU A 166 22.33 19.63 -4.64
N TYR A 167 21.11 19.23 -4.30
CA TYR A 167 20.54 19.44 -2.96
C TYR A 167 20.93 18.36 -1.94
N ARG A 168 21.43 17.20 -2.40
CA ARG A 168 21.95 16.13 -1.54
C ARG A 168 23.25 16.59 -0.86
N ARG A 169 23.45 16.17 0.39
CA ARG A 169 24.70 16.38 1.13
C ARG A 169 25.43 15.06 1.23
N GLU A 170 26.66 15.00 0.76
CA GLU A 170 27.48 13.80 0.93
C GLU A 170 28.07 13.75 2.34
N ARG A 171 28.15 12.55 2.90
CA ARG A 171 28.58 12.32 4.30
C ARG A 171 30.08 12.57 4.51
N LYS A 172 30.88 12.54 3.44
CA LYS A 172 32.34 12.73 3.45
C LYS A 172 32.82 13.85 2.50
N GLU A 173 32.04 14.95 2.37
CA GLU A 173 32.45 16.09 1.52
C GLU A 173 33.65 16.83 2.12
N THR A 174 34.61 17.23 1.28
CA THR A 174 35.71 18.12 1.69
C THR A 174 35.18 19.55 1.89
N PRO A 175 35.88 20.41 2.67
CA PRO A 175 35.46 21.81 2.86
C PRO A 175 35.33 22.61 1.55
N GLU A 176 36.14 22.27 0.54
CA GLU A 176 36.15 22.92 -0.78
C GLU A 176 34.90 22.53 -1.59
N GLU A 177 34.62 21.23 -1.73
CA GLU A 177 33.40 20.71 -2.38
C GLU A 177 32.12 21.28 -1.77
N ARG A 178 32.09 21.41 -0.44
CA ARG A 178 30.97 22.03 0.28
C ARG A 178 30.74 23.48 -0.14
N ASN A 179 31.80 24.25 -0.36
CA ASN A 179 31.71 25.65 -0.74
C ASN A 179 31.23 25.78 -2.19
N GLU A 180 31.72 24.93 -3.08
CA GLU A 180 31.28 24.88 -4.47
C GLU A 180 29.80 24.53 -4.59
N ARG A 181 29.34 23.49 -3.88
CA ARG A 181 27.92 23.11 -3.84
C ARG A 181 27.05 24.25 -3.31
N LYS A 182 27.46 24.91 -2.23
CA LYS A 182 26.74 26.09 -1.70
C LYS A 182 26.70 27.24 -2.71
N LYS A 183 27.76 27.44 -3.50
CA LYS A 183 27.81 28.47 -4.55
C LYS A 183 26.81 28.15 -5.66
N LEU A 184 26.78 26.90 -6.12
CA LEU A 184 25.84 26.42 -7.14
C LEU A 184 24.37 26.52 -6.67
N VAL A 185 24.06 26.09 -5.44
CA VAL A 185 22.70 26.21 -4.85
C VAL A 185 22.27 27.68 -4.74
N LYS A 186 23.19 28.59 -4.43
CA LYS A 186 22.89 30.04 -4.35
C LYS A 186 22.59 30.62 -5.73
N ALA A 187 23.34 30.23 -6.76
CA ALA A 187 23.13 30.67 -8.14
C ALA A 187 21.75 30.21 -8.66
N GLU A 188 21.42 28.93 -8.52
CA GLU A 188 20.12 28.38 -8.95
C GLU A 188 18.94 29.06 -8.21
N LYS A 189 19.09 29.32 -6.90
CA LYS A 189 18.07 30.06 -6.13
C LYS A 189 17.94 31.52 -6.56
N LYS A 190 19.00 32.12 -7.10
CA LYS A 190 18.96 33.50 -7.63
C LYS A 190 18.16 33.52 -8.93
N GLU A 191 18.45 32.63 -9.87
CA GLU A 191 17.70 32.48 -11.12
C GLU A 191 16.20 32.20 -10.86
N LYS A 192 15.90 31.28 -9.93
CA LYS A 192 14.51 31.01 -9.52
C LYS A 192 13.78 32.21 -8.91
N ARG A 193 14.52 33.16 -8.31
CA ARG A 193 13.93 34.39 -7.76
C ARG A 193 13.65 35.43 -8.84
N GLU A 194 14.43 35.43 -9.92
CA GLU A 194 14.23 36.33 -11.08
C GLU A 194 12.91 36.01 -11.80
N HIS A 195 12.59 34.73 -11.97
CA HIS A 195 11.33 34.28 -12.61
C HIS A 195 10.15 34.05 -11.63
N LYS A 196 10.29 34.45 -10.36
CA LYS A 196 9.28 34.17 -9.34
C LYS A 196 8.03 35.01 -9.53
N ILE A 197 6.86 34.38 -9.38
CA ILE A 197 5.55 35.08 -9.37
C ILE A 197 5.55 36.18 -8.28
N PRO A 198 5.24 37.45 -8.63
CA PRO A 198 5.20 38.53 -7.67
C PRO A 198 4.24 38.25 -6.50
N LYS A 199 4.64 38.65 -5.28
CA LYS A 199 3.90 38.37 -4.04
C LYS A 199 2.45 38.88 -4.10
N HIS A 200 2.21 40.04 -4.70
CA HIS A 200 0.88 40.62 -4.79
C HIS A 200 -0.06 39.81 -5.70
N VAL A 201 0.46 39.23 -6.80
CA VAL A 201 -0.29 38.33 -7.69
C VAL A 201 -0.68 37.05 -6.95
N LYS A 202 0.26 36.43 -6.24
CA LYS A 202 0.01 35.24 -5.41
C LYS A 202 -1.07 35.50 -4.36
N LYS A 203 -0.97 36.60 -3.62
CA LYS A 203 -1.97 36.99 -2.60
C LYS A 203 -3.36 37.20 -3.19
N ARG A 204 -3.47 37.84 -4.35
CA ARG A 204 -4.76 38.06 -5.03
C ARG A 204 -5.42 36.74 -5.43
N HIS A 205 -4.64 35.79 -5.96
CA HIS A 205 -5.15 34.47 -6.33
C HIS A 205 -5.65 33.67 -5.11
N GLU A 206 -4.89 33.72 -4.01
CA GLU A 206 -5.26 33.07 -2.76
C GLU A 206 -6.53 33.65 -2.14
N GLN A 207 -6.69 34.99 -2.13
CA GLN A 207 -7.91 35.65 -1.66
C GLN A 207 -9.14 35.29 -2.52
N LYS A 208 -8.98 35.22 -3.85
CA LYS A 208 -10.06 34.75 -4.74
C LYS A 208 -10.46 33.31 -4.42
N LYS A 209 -9.47 32.41 -4.23
CA LYS A 209 -9.73 31.02 -3.86
C LYS A 209 -10.47 30.89 -2.52
N ARG A 210 -10.19 31.77 -1.55
CA ARG A 210 -10.88 31.82 -0.25
C ARG A 210 -12.30 32.39 -0.32
N LYS A 211 -12.62 33.23 -1.30
CA LYS A 211 -13.98 33.77 -1.51
C LYS A 211 -14.90 32.80 -2.27
N ASN A 212 -14.31 31.91 -3.06
CA ASN A 212 -15.03 30.90 -3.83
C ASN A 212 -15.21 29.56 -3.08
N ARG A 213 -14.85 29.53 -1.79
CA ARG A 213 -15.02 28.40 -0.87
C ARG A 213 -15.98 28.84 0.23
#